data_AF-A0A2L2Y1H1-F1
#
_entry.id   AF-A0A2L2Y1H1-F1
#
_cell.length_a   1.000
_cell.length_b   1.000
_cell.length_c   1.000
_cell.angle_alpha   90.00
_cell.angle_beta   90.00
_cell.angle_gamma   90.00
#
_symmetry.space_group_name_H-M   'P 1'
#
loop_
_entity.id
_entity.type
_entity.pdbx_description
1 polymer ?
#
loop_
_entity_poly.entity_id
_entity_poly.type
_entity_poly.pdbx_seq_one_letter_code
_entity_poly.pdbx_strand_id
1 'polypeptide(L)'
;MGRRPARCYRYCKNKPYPKSRFCRGVPDPKIRIFDLGRKKAKVDELPLCIHLVSNEFEQISSEALEAGRICANKYLVKMCGKDSFHLRMRLHPFHVIRINKMLSCAGADRLQTGMRGAFGKPQGTVARVNIGQVMMSVRAKDQHKEHVIEALRRAKFKYPGRQKIHVSKKWGFTKWERAAFEEMRADGRLKPDGAYCHYFNNHGPFSVWVDVQRELRGLD
;
A
#
# COMPACT_ATOMS: atom_id res chain seq x y z
N MET A 1 6.74 26.44 14.11
CA MET A 1 5.28 26.22 14.01
C MET A 1 5.02 24.73 13.78
N GLY A 2 4.15 24.13 14.59
CA GLY A 2 3.79 22.71 14.48
C GLY A 2 3.05 22.39 13.17
N ARG A 3 2.89 21.09 12.91
CA ARG A 3 2.15 20.60 11.75
C ARG A 3 0.66 20.95 11.89
N ARG A 4 0.02 21.36 10.79
CA ARG A 4 -1.43 21.60 10.79
C ARG A 4 -2.21 20.30 11.05
N PRO A 5 -3.35 20.36 11.76
CA PRO A 5 -4.24 19.21 11.91
C PRO A 5 -4.67 18.63 10.56
N ALA A 6 -4.77 17.30 10.48
CA ALA A 6 -5.08 16.59 9.24
C ALA A 6 -6.45 16.97 8.63
N ARG A 7 -7.39 17.51 9.43
CA ARG A 7 -8.69 18.01 8.95
C ARG A 7 -8.56 19.03 7.82
N CYS A 8 -7.49 19.83 7.79
CA CYS A 8 -7.25 20.83 6.74
C CYS A 8 -6.95 20.21 5.37
N TYR A 9 -6.45 18.98 5.34
CA TYR A 9 -5.98 18.28 4.14
C TYR A 9 -6.74 16.98 3.86
N ARG A 10 -7.79 16.66 4.63
CA ARG A 10 -8.51 15.39 4.50
C ARG A 10 -9.12 15.19 3.12
N TYR A 11 -9.74 16.21 2.55
CA TYR A 11 -10.51 16.05 1.31
C TYR A 11 -9.70 16.35 0.04
N CYS A 12 -9.97 15.54 -0.98
CA CYS A 12 -9.37 15.60 -2.30
C CYS A 12 -9.91 16.75 -3.18
N LYS A 13 -9.71 18.01 -2.76
CA LYS A 13 -10.29 19.20 -3.42
C LYS A 13 -9.51 19.77 -4.60
N ASN A 14 -8.18 19.65 -4.59
CA ASN A 14 -7.32 20.26 -5.61
C ASN A 14 -6.94 19.27 -6.72
N LYS A 15 -6.45 19.77 -7.85
CA LYS A 15 -5.79 18.93 -8.88
C LYS A 15 -4.57 18.22 -8.27
N PRO A 16 -4.23 17.00 -8.73
CA PRO A 16 -3.02 16.31 -8.29
C PRO A 16 -1.79 17.19 -8.52
N TYR A 17 -0.97 17.33 -7.48
CA TYR A 17 0.23 18.15 -7.48
C TYR A 17 1.41 17.32 -6.98
N PRO A 18 2.17 16.65 -7.87
CA PRO A 18 3.27 15.78 -7.50
C PRO A 18 4.59 16.56 -7.32
N LYS A 19 5.58 15.91 -6.67
CA LYS A 19 6.98 16.34 -6.73
C LYS A 19 7.42 16.29 -8.20
N SER A 20 7.90 17.41 -8.73
CA SER A 20 8.22 17.57 -10.16
C SER A 20 9.25 18.68 -10.34
N ARG A 21 9.72 18.91 -11.58
CA ARG A 21 10.63 20.02 -11.92
C ARG A 21 10.10 21.40 -11.53
N PHE A 22 8.77 21.53 -11.46
CA PHE A 22 8.04 22.76 -11.10
C PHE A 22 7.73 22.86 -9.60
N CYS A 23 7.67 21.71 -8.90
CA CYS A 23 7.40 21.63 -7.46
C CYS A 23 8.68 21.21 -6.73
N ARG A 24 9.55 22.19 -6.46
CA ARG A 24 10.84 22.01 -5.79
C ARG A 24 10.71 22.22 -4.27
N GLY A 25 11.69 21.75 -3.51
CA GLY A 25 11.71 21.89 -2.03
C GLY A 25 10.64 21.06 -1.31
N VAL A 26 10.16 19.99 -1.95
CA VAL A 26 9.19 19.06 -1.36
C VAL A 26 9.89 18.19 -0.32
N PRO A 27 9.40 18.15 0.93
CA PRO A 27 9.95 17.27 1.95
C PRO A 27 9.67 15.80 1.60
N ASP A 28 10.58 14.92 1.96
CA ASP A 28 10.41 13.49 1.72
C ASP A 28 9.28 12.90 2.59
N PRO A 29 8.54 11.90 2.09
CA PRO A 29 7.47 11.26 2.82
C PRO A 29 7.98 10.60 4.10
N LYS A 30 7.13 10.59 5.14
CA LYS A 30 7.47 9.93 6.41
C LYS A 30 7.56 8.41 6.27
N ILE A 31 6.66 7.81 5.49
CA ILE A 31 6.75 6.40 5.12
C ILE A 31 7.88 6.22 4.10
N ARG A 32 8.84 5.34 4.44
CA ARG A 32 9.97 4.99 3.57
C ARG A 32 9.96 3.52 3.13
N ILE A 33 9.33 2.66 3.92
CA ILE A 33 9.31 1.21 3.69
C ILE A 33 7.87 0.79 3.43
N PHE A 34 7.62 0.20 2.26
CA PHE A 34 6.28 -0.21 1.84
C PHE A 34 6.04 -1.71 2.02
N ASP A 35 7.09 -2.54 2.06
CA ASP A 35 7.00 -3.98 2.26
C ASP A 35 7.69 -4.41 3.56
N LEU A 36 7.03 -5.29 4.32
CA LEU A 36 7.46 -5.79 5.64
C LEU A 36 7.24 -7.29 5.79
N GLY A 37 7.85 -7.86 6.83
CA GLY A 37 7.86 -9.29 7.06
C GLY A 37 8.75 -10.00 6.02
N ARG A 38 8.39 -11.23 5.67
CA ARG A 38 9.16 -12.06 4.72
C ARG A 38 8.81 -11.72 3.27
N LYS A 39 9.27 -10.57 2.80
CA LYS A 39 9.05 -10.08 1.41
C LYS A 39 9.59 -11.00 0.31
N LYS A 40 10.62 -11.80 0.63
CA LYS A 40 11.22 -12.81 -0.26
C LYS A 40 10.50 -14.18 -0.21
N ALA A 41 9.45 -14.34 0.61
CA ALA A 41 8.69 -15.59 0.65
C ALA A 41 8.14 -15.92 -0.74
N LYS A 42 8.21 -17.20 -1.13
CA LYS A 42 7.68 -17.64 -2.40
C LYS A 42 6.17 -17.42 -2.46
N VAL A 43 5.63 -17.25 -3.66
CA VAL A 43 4.19 -17.06 -3.88
C VAL A 43 3.36 -18.22 -3.30
N ASP A 44 3.90 -19.43 -3.32
CA ASP A 44 3.23 -20.66 -2.85
C ASP A 44 3.11 -20.76 -1.33
N GLU A 45 3.94 -20.03 -0.57
CA GLU A 45 4.04 -20.19 0.88
C GLU A 45 2.98 -19.41 1.66
N LEU A 46 2.44 -18.33 1.08
CA LEU A 46 1.56 -17.37 1.77
C LEU A 46 0.25 -17.19 0.99
N PRO A 47 -0.69 -18.15 1.09
CA PRO A 47 -1.89 -18.17 0.25
C PRO A 47 -3.01 -17.25 0.75
N LEU A 48 -3.08 -16.98 2.05
CA LEU A 48 -4.09 -16.09 2.62
C LEU A 48 -3.81 -14.66 2.18
N CYS A 49 -4.85 -13.90 1.83
CA CYS A 49 -4.72 -12.47 1.57
C CYS A 49 -5.87 -11.68 2.20
N ILE A 50 -5.53 -10.64 2.96
CA ILE A 50 -6.50 -9.77 3.62
C ILE A 50 -6.12 -8.32 3.33
N HIS A 51 -7.13 -7.53 2.97
CA HIS A 51 -7.01 -6.15 2.55
C HIS A 51 -7.68 -5.20 3.54
N LEU A 52 -7.03 -4.08 3.82
CA LEU A 52 -7.66 -2.90 4.38
C LEU A 52 -8.02 -1.95 3.23
N VAL A 53 -9.29 -1.59 3.13
CA VAL A 53 -9.85 -0.84 2.00
C VAL A 53 -10.48 0.45 2.51
N SER A 54 -10.24 1.56 1.80
CA SER A 54 -10.91 2.84 2.11
C SER A 54 -12.35 2.83 1.63
N ASN A 55 -13.28 3.30 2.45
CA ASN A 55 -14.68 3.51 2.06
C ASN A 55 -15.00 4.99 1.84
N GLU A 56 -13.97 5.84 1.72
CA GLU A 56 -14.09 7.29 1.52
C GLU A 56 -13.12 7.79 0.45
N PHE A 57 -13.51 8.90 -0.20
CA PHE A 57 -12.64 9.65 -1.10
C PHE A 57 -11.90 10.75 -0.33
N GLU A 58 -10.65 10.48 0.03
CA GLU A 58 -9.88 11.33 0.93
C GLU A 58 -8.36 11.28 0.65
N GLN A 59 -7.63 12.11 1.36
CA GLN A 59 -6.18 12.17 1.35
C GLN A 59 -5.64 11.62 2.67
N ILE A 60 -4.77 10.63 2.58
CA ILE A 60 -4.13 10.00 3.71
C ILE A 60 -2.70 10.48 3.80
N SER A 61 -2.35 11.10 4.92
CA SER A 61 -1.01 11.65 5.09
C SER A 61 0.08 10.57 5.18
N SER A 62 1.29 10.90 4.72
CA SER A 62 2.45 9.99 4.79
C SER A 62 2.74 9.49 6.21
N GLU A 63 2.42 10.31 7.21
CA GLU A 63 2.57 10.04 8.63
C GLU A 63 1.51 9.07 9.14
N ALA A 64 0.27 9.19 8.65
CA ALA A 64 -0.78 8.22 8.93
C ALA A 64 -0.47 6.86 8.29
N LEU A 65 0.07 6.86 7.06
CA LEU A 65 0.56 5.64 6.40
C LEU A 65 1.63 4.96 7.24
N GLU A 66 2.62 5.70 7.74
CA GLU A 66 3.68 5.16 8.58
C GLU A 66 3.15 4.67 9.95
N ALA A 67 2.24 5.41 10.57
CA ALA A 67 1.63 5.02 11.84
C ALA A 67 0.81 3.72 11.71
N GLY A 68 -0.02 3.61 10.67
CA GLY A 68 -0.79 2.40 10.38
C GLY A 68 0.11 1.20 10.07
N ARG A 69 1.17 1.44 9.28
CA ARG A 69 2.21 0.44 8.96
C ARG A 69 2.89 -0.12 10.22
N ILE A 70 3.40 0.76 11.09
CA ILE A 70 4.06 0.36 12.35
C ILE A 70 3.08 -0.38 13.25
N CYS A 71 1.84 0.09 13.35
CA CYS A 71 0.82 -0.49 14.20
C CYS A 71 0.48 -1.94 13.80
N ALA A 72 0.24 -2.18 12.51
CA ALA A 72 0.01 -3.53 11.99
C ALA A 72 1.24 -4.43 12.18
N ASN A 73 2.43 -3.93 11.82
CA ASN A 73 3.66 -4.72 11.90
C ASN A 73 4.01 -5.14 13.33
N LYS A 74 3.90 -4.24 14.33
CA LYS A 74 4.19 -4.58 15.72
C LYS A 74 3.29 -5.71 16.24
N TYR A 75 2.01 -5.70 15.87
CA TYR A 75 1.09 -6.76 16.29
C TYR A 75 1.38 -8.09 15.57
N LEU A 76 1.58 -8.07 14.25
CA LEU A 76 1.86 -9.27 13.46
C LEU A 76 3.19 -9.92 13.87
N VAL A 77 4.24 -9.14 14.11
CA VAL A 77 5.52 -9.70 14.58
C VAL A 77 5.37 -10.37 15.93
N LYS A 78 4.57 -9.79 16.84
CA LYS A 78 4.34 -10.36 18.18
C LYS A 78 3.52 -11.65 18.13
N MET A 79 2.46 -11.70 17.32
CA MET A 79 1.50 -12.82 17.35
C MET A 79 1.82 -13.93 16.33
N CYS A 80 2.32 -13.57 15.15
CA CYS A 80 2.53 -14.52 14.05
C CYS A 80 4.02 -14.83 13.83
N GLY A 81 4.93 -14.03 14.38
CA GLY A 81 6.35 -14.04 14.03
C GLY A 81 6.64 -13.31 12.72
N LYS A 82 7.87 -12.83 12.57
CA LYS A 82 8.31 -11.99 11.42
C LYS A 82 8.27 -12.75 10.08
N ASP A 83 8.44 -14.07 10.11
CA ASP A 83 8.60 -14.88 8.91
C ASP A 83 7.29 -15.47 8.33
N SER A 84 6.19 -15.29 9.06
CA SER A 84 4.89 -15.90 8.73
C SER A 84 3.97 -15.00 7.90
N PHE A 85 4.38 -13.76 7.63
CA PHE A 85 3.58 -12.79 6.87
C PHE A 85 4.42 -11.91 5.96
N HIS A 86 3.75 -11.34 4.96
CA HIS A 86 4.26 -10.27 4.13
C HIS A 86 3.18 -9.18 4.05
N LEU A 87 3.51 -8.00 4.60
CA LEU A 87 2.63 -6.84 4.59
C LEU A 87 3.13 -5.84 3.57
N ARG A 88 2.22 -5.38 2.71
CA ARG A 88 2.47 -4.34 1.71
C ARG A 88 1.53 -3.16 1.88
N MET A 89 2.11 -1.97 2.01
CA MET A 89 1.42 -0.71 1.82
C MET A 89 1.22 -0.48 0.32
N ARG A 90 -0.04 -0.39 -0.12
CA ARG A 90 -0.38 -0.22 -1.54
C ARG A 90 -0.39 1.25 -1.96
N LEU A 91 -0.71 2.13 -1.02
CA LEU A 91 -0.76 3.57 -1.24
C LEU A 91 0.62 4.19 -1.20
N HIS A 92 0.87 5.10 -2.13
CA HIS A 92 2.08 5.92 -2.19
C HIS A 92 1.71 7.41 -2.09
N PRO A 93 2.36 8.18 -1.21
CA PRO A 93 2.04 9.58 -1.00
C PRO A 93 2.72 10.47 -2.06
N PHE A 94 2.15 10.51 -3.27
CA PHE A 94 2.70 11.31 -4.36
C PHE A 94 2.21 12.75 -4.37
N HIS A 95 1.04 13.04 -3.78
CA HIS A 95 0.48 14.38 -3.80
C HIS A 95 1.12 15.24 -2.71
N VAL A 96 1.56 16.43 -3.08
CA VAL A 96 2.18 17.41 -2.18
C VAL A 96 1.13 18.39 -1.70
N ILE A 97 1.00 18.49 -0.37
CA ILE A 97 0.19 19.52 0.28
C ILE A 97 1.00 20.80 0.49
N ARG A 98 0.31 21.93 0.36
CA ARG A 98 0.92 23.26 0.45
C ARG A 98 0.34 24.04 1.61
N ILE A 99 1.17 24.88 2.22
CA ILE A 99 0.78 25.76 3.32
C ILE A 99 1.24 27.19 3.00
N ASN A 100 0.30 28.13 3.03
CA ASN A 100 0.65 29.55 3.21
C ASN A 100 0.87 29.76 4.71
N LYS A 101 2.14 29.90 5.13
CA LYS A 101 2.49 30.01 6.56
C LYS A 101 2.21 31.43 7.02
N MET A 102 1.31 31.57 7.97
CA MET A 102 1.09 32.82 8.68
C MET A 102 2.07 32.93 9.86
N LEU A 103 2.60 34.11 10.13
CA LEU A 103 3.37 34.37 11.34
C LEU A 103 2.40 34.42 12.52
N SER A 104 2.78 33.78 13.62
CA SER A 104 2.03 33.80 14.87
C SER A 104 2.90 34.48 15.92
N CYS A 105 3.06 35.79 15.78
CA CYS A 105 3.72 36.67 16.74
C CYS A 105 2.95 38.00 16.82
N ALA A 106 3.11 38.74 17.92
CA ALA A 106 2.55 40.08 18.03
C ALA A 106 3.17 40.99 16.95
N GLY A 107 2.34 41.81 16.29
CA GLY A 107 2.78 42.65 15.18
C GLY A 107 3.03 41.91 13.85
N ALA A 108 2.54 40.66 13.70
CA ALA A 108 2.69 39.88 12.47
C ALA A 108 2.07 40.55 11.23
N ASP A 109 1.06 41.39 11.42
CA ASP A 109 0.41 42.21 10.39
C ASP A 109 1.41 43.13 9.67
N ARG A 110 2.44 43.60 10.38
CA ARG A 110 3.48 44.48 9.81
C ARG A 110 4.54 43.71 9.03
N LEU A 111 4.75 42.44 9.37
CA LEU A 111 5.86 41.63 8.85
C LEU A 111 5.44 40.67 7.73
N GLN A 112 4.15 40.38 7.59
CA GLN A 112 3.65 39.42 6.63
C GLN A 112 2.72 40.06 5.60
N THR A 113 2.79 39.57 4.36
CA THR A 113 1.93 40.00 3.25
C THR A 113 0.47 39.50 3.34
N GLY A 114 0.08 38.84 4.45
CA GLY A 114 -1.24 38.25 4.61
C GLY A 114 -1.60 37.27 3.47
N MET A 115 -2.62 37.61 2.69
CA MET A 115 -3.13 36.80 1.57
C MET A 115 -2.58 37.23 0.19
N ARG A 116 -1.80 38.31 0.11
CA ARG A 116 -1.13 38.72 -1.13
C ARG A 116 -0.07 37.66 -1.48
N GLY A 117 -0.16 37.08 -2.68
CA GLY A 117 0.74 36.01 -3.14
C GLY A 117 0.56 34.70 -2.37
N ALA A 118 -0.67 34.34 -1.98
CA ALA A 118 -0.99 33.19 -1.11
C ALA A 118 -0.72 31.77 -1.67
N PHE A 119 0.19 31.63 -2.65
CA PHE A 119 0.62 30.33 -3.13
C PHE A 119 1.52 29.65 -2.08
N GLY A 120 0.98 28.65 -1.40
CA GLY A 120 1.67 28.00 -0.29
C GLY A 120 2.95 27.26 -0.70
N LYS A 121 3.89 27.15 0.24
CA LYS A 121 5.09 26.32 0.09
C LYS A 121 4.76 24.84 0.35
N PRO A 122 5.45 23.88 -0.30
CA PRO A 122 5.33 22.45 0.02
C PRO A 122 5.59 22.18 1.52
N GLN A 123 4.72 21.39 2.15
CA GLN A 123 4.83 21.10 3.59
C GLN A 123 4.84 19.60 3.91
N GLY A 124 4.23 18.78 3.07
CA GLY A 124 4.13 17.35 3.30
C GLY A 124 3.56 16.62 2.10
N THR A 125 3.53 15.31 2.19
CA THR A 125 3.02 14.43 1.14
C THR A 125 1.85 13.59 1.65
N VAL A 126 0.90 13.34 0.76
CA VAL A 126 -0.33 12.60 1.03
C VAL A 126 -0.62 11.65 -0.13
N ALA A 127 -1.21 10.51 0.17
CA ALA A 127 -1.78 9.61 -0.82
C ALA A 127 -3.25 9.98 -1.03
N ARG A 128 -3.65 10.14 -2.28
CA ARG A 128 -5.07 10.30 -2.63
C ARG A 128 -5.69 8.93 -2.79
N VAL A 129 -6.84 8.71 -2.16
CA VAL A 129 -7.48 7.40 -2.09
C VAL A 129 -8.92 7.51 -2.57
N ASN A 130 -9.33 6.57 -3.41
CA ASN A 130 -10.70 6.42 -3.88
C ASN A 130 -11.48 5.45 -3.00
N ILE A 131 -12.81 5.54 -3.08
CA ILE A 131 -13.71 4.57 -2.46
C ILE A 131 -13.44 3.19 -3.06
N GLY A 132 -13.27 2.17 -2.23
CA GLY A 132 -12.95 0.80 -2.64
C GLY A 132 -11.46 0.56 -2.95
N GLN A 133 -10.61 1.57 -2.84
CA GLN A 133 -9.18 1.40 -3.08
C GLN A 133 -8.49 0.70 -1.90
N VAL A 134 -7.71 -0.35 -2.21
CA VAL A 134 -6.92 -1.09 -1.23
C VAL A 134 -5.79 -0.23 -0.70
N MET A 135 -5.72 -0.10 0.62
CA MET A 135 -4.72 0.70 1.33
C MET A 135 -3.51 -0.13 1.74
N MET A 136 -3.77 -1.25 2.39
CA MET A 136 -2.79 -2.16 2.96
C MET A 136 -3.23 -3.59 2.65
N SER A 137 -2.27 -4.43 2.26
CA SER A 137 -2.50 -5.84 1.99
C SER A 137 -1.57 -6.67 2.84
N VAL A 138 -2.07 -7.74 3.44
CA VAL A 138 -1.26 -8.72 4.16
C VAL A 138 -1.50 -10.06 3.53
N ARG A 139 -0.43 -10.73 3.11
CA ARG A 139 -0.46 -12.16 2.81
C ARG A 139 0.21 -12.95 3.92
N ALA A 140 -0.37 -14.07 4.30
CA ALA A 140 0.09 -14.89 5.42
C ALA A 140 -0.27 -16.36 5.20
N LYS A 141 0.09 -17.22 6.16
CA LYS A 141 -0.48 -18.57 6.28
C LYS A 141 -1.93 -18.47 6.80
N ASP A 142 -2.78 -19.42 6.43
CA ASP A 142 -4.20 -19.41 6.84
C ASP A 142 -4.40 -19.47 8.36
N GLN A 143 -3.48 -20.13 9.07
CA GLN A 143 -3.48 -20.24 10.54
C GLN A 143 -3.49 -18.87 11.25
N HIS A 144 -3.00 -17.81 10.60
CA HIS A 144 -2.90 -16.48 11.20
C HIS A 144 -4.04 -15.53 10.80
N LYS A 145 -5.12 -16.05 10.20
CA LYS A 145 -6.24 -15.25 9.68
C LYS A 145 -6.78 -14.24 10.68
N GLU A 146 -7.09 -14.69 11.90
CA GLU A 146 -7.68 -13.83 12.94
C GLU A 146 -6.73 -12.73 13.40
N HIS A 147 -5.45 -13.06 13.57
CA HIS A 147 -4.43 -12.08 13.94
C HIS A 147 -4.21 -11.02 12.85
N VAL A 148 -4.30 -11.40 11.57
CA VAL A 148 -4.21 -10.45 10.47
C VAL A 148 -5.41 -9.49 10.46
N ILE A 149 -6.63 -10.00 10.71
CA ILE A 149 -7.82 -9.16 10.83
C ILE A 149 -7.66 -8.15 11.97
N GLU A 150 -7.20 -8.60 13.14
CA GLU A 150 -6.98 -7.72 14.29
C GLU A 150 -5.85 -6.69 14.04
N ALA A 151 -4.77 -7.08 13.37
CA ALA A 151 -3.71 -6.16 12.97
C ALA A 151 -4.25 -5.01 12.10
N LEU A 152 -5.08 -5.35 11.11
CA LEU A 152 -5.70 -4.37 10.22
C LEU A 152 -6.78 -3.55 10.94
N ARG A 153 -7.49 -4.14 11.92
CA ARG A 153 -8.41 -3.41 12.79
C ARG A 153 -7.66 -2.33 13.58
N ARG A 154 -6.49 -2.64 14.13
CA ARG A 154 -5.66 -1.66 14.85
C ARG A 154 -5.11 -0.58 13.92
N ALA A 155 -4.68 -0.96 12.72
CA ALA A 155 -4.20 -0.01 11.71
C ALA A 155 -5.30 0.95 11.24
N LYS A 156 -6.56 0.48 11.12
CA LYS A 156 -7.68 1.33 10.68
C LYS A 156 -7.86 2.58 11.55
N PHE A 157 -7.63 2.48 12.86
CA PHE A 157 -7.70 3.61 13.79
C PHE A 157 -6.62 4.68 13.57
N LYS A 158 -5.61 4.42 12.74
CA LYS A 158 -4.59 5.42 12.36
C LYS A 158 -4.96 6.20 11.10
N TYR A 159 -6.02 5.79 10.41
CA TYR A 159 -6.50 6.44 9.21
C TYR A 159 -7.75 7.30 9.50
N PRO A 160 -7.94 8.41 8.79
CA PRO A 160 -9.18 9.17 8.84
C PRO A 160 -10.33 8.35 8.21
N GLY A 161 -11.58 8.71 8.48
CA GLY A 161 -12.72 8.11 7.79
C GLY A 161 -13.04 6.66 8.15
N ARG A 162 -13.79 5.98 7.27
CA ARG A 162 -14.22 4.60 7.44
C ARG A 162 -13.41 3.66 6.53
N GLN A 163 -12.82 2.62 7.13
CA GLN A 163 -12.20 1.53 6.40
C GLN A 163 -12.94 0.21 6.62
N LYS A 164 -12.85 -0.66 5.61
CA LYS A 164 -13.35 -2.04 5.66
C LYS A 164 -12.20 -3.01 5.53
N ILE A 165 -12.34 -4.15 6.21
CA ILE A 165 -11.39 -5.26 6.11
C ILE A 165 -12.04 -6.33 5.24
N HIS A 166 -11.36 -6.71 4.17
CA HIS A 166 -11.83 -7.73 3.23
C HIS A 166 -10.89 -8.92 3.23
N VAL A 167 -11.43 -10.13 3.44
CA VAL A 167 -10.72 -11.37 3.18
C VAL A 167 -10.83 -11.64 1.68
N SER A 168 -9.70 -11.67 0.98
CA SER A 168 -9.66 -11.91 -0.45
C SER A 168 -9.83 -13.39 -0.74
N LYS A 169 -10.54 -13.71 -1.84
CA LYS A 169 -10.60 -15.06 -2.42
C LYS A 169 -9.37 -15.40 -3.26
N LYS A 170 -8.46 -14.44 -3.43
CA LYS A 170 -7.26 -14.58 -4.27
C LYS A 170 -6.11 -15.24 -3.51
N TRP A 171 -5.24 -15.91 -4.26
CA TRP A 171 -4.02 -16.48 -3.71
C TRP A 171 -2.98 -15.39 -3.40
N GLY A 172 -2.78 -15.06 -2.13
CA GLY A 172 -1.80 -14.06 -1.71
C GLY A 172 -1.95 -12.73 -2.47
N PHE A 173 -0.85 -12.23 -3.05
CA PHE A 173 -0.85 -10.98 -3.83
C PHE A 173 -1.07 -11.19 -5.34
N THR A 174 -1.50 -12.39 -5.75
CA THR A 174 -1.78 -12.67 -7.16
C THR A 174 -3.15 -12.13 -7.57
N LYS A 175 -3.42 -12.21 -8.88
CA LYS A 175 -4.70 -11.78 -9.46
C LYS A 175 -5.76 -12.89 -9.48
N TRP A 176 -5.36 -14.15 -9.24
CA TRP A 176 -6.14 -15.36 -9.42
C TRP A 176 -6.83 -15.81 -8.12
N GLU A 177 -8.00 -16.44 -8.23
CA GLU A 177 -8.65 -17.12 -7.11
C GLU A 177 -7.87 -18.36 -6.68
N ARG A 178 -8.06 -18.82 -5.44
CA ARG A 178 -7.27 -19.93 -4.88
C ARG A 178 -7.40 -21.23 -5.69
N ALA A 179 -8.63 -21.64 -6.02
CA ALA A 179 -8.88 -22.85 -6.80
C ALA A 179 -8.23 -22.78 -8.19
N ALA A 180 -8.47 -21.69 -8.92
CA ALA A 180 -7.89 -21.47 -10.24
C ALA A 180 -6.35 -21.38 -10.21
N PHE A 181 -5.77 -20.84 -9.13
CA PHE A 181 -4.31 -20.80 -8.95
C PHE A 181 -3.72 -22.21 -8.84
N GLU A 182 -4.37 -23.10 -8.09
CA GLU A 182 -3.92 -24.49 -7.93
C GLU A 182 -4.01 -25.27 -9.25
N GLU A 183 -5.12 -25.13 -9.98
CA GLU A 183 -5.31 -25.74 -11.31
C GLU A 183 -4.25 -25.25 -12.31
N MET A 184 -4.11 -23.93 -12.48
CA MET A 184 -3.13 -23.36 -13.41
C MET A 184 -1.68 -23.67 -13.03
N ARG A 185 -1.41 -23.89 -11.74
CA ARG A 185 -0.09 -24.33 -11.27
C ARG A 185 0.15 -25.80 -11.59
N ALA A 186 -0.85 -26.66 -11.41
CA ALA A 186 -0.78 -28.08 -11.79
C ALA A 186 -0.60 -28.25 -13.32
N ASP A 187 -1.28 -27.43 -14.11
CA ASP A 187 -1.13 -27.37 -15.57
C ASP A 187 0.22 -26.78 -16.04
N GLY A 188 1.00 -26.21 -15.11
CA GLY A 188 2.25 -25.49 -15.38
C GLY A 188 2.09 -24.15 -16.13
N ARG A 189 0.86 -23.65 -16.27
CA ARG A 189 0.58 -22.29 -16.78
C ARG A 189 1.06 -21.20 -15.82
N LEU A 190 1.18 -21.51 -14.53
CA LEU A 190 1.75 -20.63 -13.52
C LEU A 190 3.07 -21.17 -12.99
N LYS A 191 4.16 -20.47 -13.29
CA LYS A 191 5.49 -20.76 -12.71
C LYS A 191 5.79 -19.77 -11.59
N PRO A 192 6.07 -20.23 -10.37
CA PRO A 192 6.52 -19.36 -9.28
C PRO A 192 7.81 -18.60 -9.65
N ASP A 193 7.82 -17.28 -9.45
CA ASP A 193 9.00 -16.41 -9.58
C ASP A 193 9.14 -15.54 -8.33
N GLY A 194 9.82 -16.11 -7.34
CA GLY A 194 9.95 -15.50 -6.02
C GLY A 194 8.60 -15.17 -5.40
N ALA A 195 8.37 -13.89 -5.10
CA ALA A 195 7.14 -13.41 -4.46
C ALA A 195 5.93 -13.37 -5.40
N TYR A 196 6.11 -13.51 -6.72
CA TYR A 196 5.06 -13.48 -7.73
C TYR A 196 5.06 -14.78 -8.55
N CYS A 197 4.25 -14.81 -9.60
CA CYS A 197 4.14 -15.91 -10.55
C CYS A 197 4.15 -15.36 -11.97
N HIS A 198 4.83 -16.04 -12.89
CA HIS A 198 4.68 -15.82 -14.32
C HIS A 198 3.51 -16.63 -14.84
N TYR A 199 2.75 -16.02 -15.73
CA TYR A 199 1.62 -16.66 -16.39
C TYR A 199 1.95 -16.91 -17.86
N PHE A 200 1.91 -18.17 -18.27
CA PHE A 200 2.12 -18.60 -19.64
C PHE A 200 0.76 -18.81 -20.31
N ASN A 201 0.41 -17.93 -21.26
CA ASN A 201 -0.90 -17.87 -21.89
C ASN A 201 -1.02 -18.73 -23.17
N ASN A 202 -0.23 -19.81 -23.27
CA ASN A 202 -0.13 -20.67 -24.47
C ASN A 202 0.09 -19.90 -25.79
N HIS A 203 0.57 -18.65 -25.72
CA HIS A 203 0.81 -17.79 -26.85
C HIS A 203 2.31 -17.51 -26.96
N GLY A 204 2.90 -17.90 -28.08
CA GLY A 204 4.33 -17.84 -28.32
C GLY A 204 4.79 -18.97 -29.24
N PRO A 205 6.11 -19.11 -29.46
CA PRO A 205 6.66 -20.21 -30.23
C PRO A 205 6.25 -21.56 -29.63
N PHE A 206 5.83 -22.49 -30.49
CA PHE A 206 5.37 -23.82 -30.07
C PHE A 206 6.45 -24.60 -29.31
N SER A 207 7.73 -24.40 -29.64
CA SER A 207 8.87 -24.98 -28.91
C SER A 207 8.83 -24.69 -27.42
N VAL A 208 8.55 -23.43 -27.03
CA VAL A 208 8.48 -23.02 -25.62
C VAL A 208 7.36 -23.75 -24.88
N TRP A 209 6.24 -24.00 -25.55
CA TRP A 209 5.15 -24.78 -24.97
C TRP A 209 5.53 -26.25 -24.78
N VAL A 210 6.20 -26.85 -25.77
CA VAL A 210 6.69 -28.24 -25.69
C VAL A 210 7.70 -28.39 -24.55
N ASP A 211 8.64 -27.47 -24.39
CA ASP A 211 9.65 -27.50 -23.34
C ASP A 211 9.02 -27.43 -21.94
N VAL A 212 8.01 -26.57 -21.75
CA VAL A 212 7.25 -26.49 -20.50
C VAL A 212 6.50 -27.80 -20.21
N GLN A 213 5.87 -28.42 -21.22
CA GLN A 213 5.16 -29.69 -21.04
C GLN A 213 6.11 -30.87 -20.75
N ARG A 214 7.31 -30.85 -21.33
CA ARG A 214 8.38 -31.82 -21.03
C ARG A 214 8.87 -31.69 -19.59
N GLU A 215 9.19 -30.46 -19.15
CA GLU A 215 9.60 -30.14 -17.77
C GLU A 215 8.55 -30.63 -16.75
N LEU A 216 7.26 -30.40 -17.02
CA LEU A 216 6.17 -30.83 -16.14
C LEU A 216 6.01 -32.35 -16.03
N ARG A 217 6.32 -33.08 -17.11
CA ARG A 217 6.19 -34.55 -17.16
C ARG A 217 7.46 -35.29 -16.74
N GLY A 218 8.54 -34.56 -16.40
CA GLY A 218 9.85 -35.14 -16.05
C GLY A 218 10.50 -35.89 -17.21
N LEU A 219 10.18 -35.49 -18.45
CA LEU A 219 10.77 -36.01 -19.67
C LEU A 219 11.86 -35.03 -20.08
N ASP A 220 13.05 -35.16 -19.49
CA ASP A 220 14.24 -34.44 -19.94
C ASP A 220 14.65 -34.91 -21.36
#